data_AF-A0A918FYN5-F1
#
_entry.id   AF-A0A918FYN5-F1
#
_cell.length_a   1.000
_cell.length_b   1.000
_cell.length_c   1.000
_cell.angle_alpha   90.00
_cell.angle_beta   90.00
_cell.angle_gamma   90.00
#
_symmetry.space_group_name_H-M   'P 1'
#
loop_
_entity.id
_entity.type
_entity.pdbx_description
1 polymer ?
#
loop_
_entity_poly.entity_id
_entity_poly.type
_entity_poly.pdbx_seq_one_letter_code
_entity_poly.pdbx_strand_id
1 'polypeptide(L)'
;MPEYGYFLSCEEFGPADLVEQARMAEQAGFRALWISDRHHPWNDAQGQSPFVWSVIGALSEGGGGAKPVSGGTKVCYGADRDEAVRTVRRLWSNQLLPGEMGQILPTPSHFEQLEPLISEEMVGENTVCGDDVDEHVAALTAFADAGFDRVYVNQIGPDQRGFFDFYRTEVLPRLR
;
A
#
# COMPACT_ATOMS: atom_id res chain seq x y z
N MET A 1 12.96 2.45 -23.37
CA MET A 1 12.75 0.98 -23.42
C MET A 1 12.13 0.56 -22.10
N PRO A 2 11.26 -0.47 -22.08
CA PRO A 2 10.63 -0.95 -20.85
C PRO A 2 11.66 -1.57 -19.87
N GLU A 3 11.40 -1.45 -18.57
CA GLU A 3 12.13 -2.15 -17.50
C GLU A 3 11.44 -3.49 -17.21
N TYR A 4 12.22 -4.57 -17.07
CA TYR A 4 11.72 -5.91 -16.75
C TYR A 4 12.09 -6.27 -15.31
N GLY A 5 11.09 -6.62 -14.51
CA GLY A 5 11.23 -7.05 -13.12
C GLY A 5 10.77 -8.49 -12.91
N TYR A 6 11.17 -9.08 -11.78
CA TYR A 6 10.74 -10.41 -11.35
C TYR A 6 9.66 -10.30 -10.27
N PHE A 7 8.66 -11.18 -10.33
CA PHE A 7 7.54 -11.19 -9.39
C PHE A 7 7.72 -12.31 -8.37
N LEU A 8 7.80 -11.94 -7.09
CA LEU A 8 7.90 -12.78 -5.91
C LEU A 8 6.50 -13.15 -5.43
N SER A 9 6.16 -14.43 -5.56
CA SER A 9 4.83 -14.98 -5.28
C SER A 9 4.73 -15.46 -3.83
N CYS A 10 4.31 -14.59 -2.92
CA CYS A 10 4.11 -14.91 -1.50
C CYS A 10 3.06 -16.01 -1.30
N GLU A 11 2.09 -16.12 -2.21
CA GLU A 11 1.12 -17.19 -2.17
C GLU A 11 1.77 -18.58 -2.38
N GLU A 12 2.85 -18.66 -3.17
CA GLU A 12 3.46 -19.93 -3.60
C GLU A 12 4.71 -20.30 -2.80
N PHE A 13 5.46 -19.31 -2.29
CA PHE A 13 6.79 -19.54 -1.70
C PHE A 13 6.93 -18.95 -0.30
N GLY A 14 7.69 -19.66 0.55
CA GLY A 14 8.00 -19.19 1.90
C GLY A 14 9.08 -18.10 1.91
N PRO A 15 9.28 -17.39 3.04
CA PRO A 15 10.22 -16.27 3.13
C PRO A 15 11.64 -16.59 2.63
N ALA A 16 12.20 -17.75 2.99
CA ALA A 16 13.55 -18.13 2.61
C ALA A 16 13.68 -18.36 1.09
N ASP A 17 12.68 -18.97 0.48
CA ASP A 17 12.63 -19.22 -0.97
C ASP A 17 12.50 -17.90 -1.73
N LEU A 18 11.68 -16.96 -1.24
CA LEU A 18 11.53 -15.64 -1.84
C LEU A 18 12.83 -14.84 -1.82
N VAL A 19 13.60 -14.91 -0.73
CA VAL A 19 14.94 -14.30 -0.64
C VAL A 19 15.90 -14.93 -1.63
N GLU A 20 15.87 -16.26 -1.79
CA GLU A 20 16.73 -16.94 -2.76
C GLU A 20 16.34 -16.61 -4.21
N GLN A 21 15.04 -16.57 -4.51
CA GLN A 21 14.53 -16.13 -5.81
C GLN A 21 14.95 -14.70 -6.14
N ALA A 22 14.94 -13.80 -5.16
CA ALA A 22 15.42 -12.43 -5.34
C ALA A 22 16.91 -12.37 -5.70
N ARG A 23 17.75 -13.23 -5.09
CA ARG A 23 19.17 -13.38 -5.48
C ARG A 23 19.31 -13.92 -6.89
N MET A 24 18.56 -14.97 -7.24
CA MET A 24 18.59 -15.56 -8.57
C MET A 24 18.12 -14.57 -9.65
N ALA A 25 17.08 -13.80 -9.38
CA ALA A 25 16.59 -12.76 -10.27
C ALA A 25 17.65 -11.67 -10.51
N GLU A 26 18.41 -11.30 -9.49
CA GLU A 26 19.53 -10.37 -9.64
C GLU A 26 20.64 -10.93 -10.54
N GLN A 27 21.06 -12.17 -10.28
CA GLN A 27 22.08 -12.85 -11.08
C GLN A 27 21.65 -13.01 -12.55
N ALA A 28 20.35 -13.14 -12.79
CA ALA A 28 19.76 -13.19 -14.13
C ALA A 28 19.63 -11.81 -14.80
N GLY A 29 19.88 -10.70 -14.08
CA GLY A 29 19.87 -9.34 -14.62
C GLY A 29 18.54 -8.57 -14.48
N PHE A 30 17.58 -9.06 -13.69
CA PHE A 30 16.36 -8.30 -13.38
C PHE A 30 16.68 -7.09 -12.51
N ARG A 31 16.07 -5.94 -12.85
CA ARG A 31 16.37 -4.63 -12.20
C ARG A 31 15.33 -4.20 -11.17
N ALA A 32 14.20 -4.88 -11.12
CA ALA A 32 13.11 -4.61 -10.20
C ALA A 32 12.53 -5.92 -9.67
N LEU A 33 11.98 -5.86 -8.45
CA LEU A 33 11.20 -6.92 -7.84
C LEU A 33 9.80 -6.39 -7.55
N TRP A 34 8.79 -7.22 -7.76
CA TRP A 34 7.45 -7.01 -7.24
C TRP A 34 7.15 -8.15 -6.28
N ILE A 35 6.50 -7.88 -5.15
CA ILE A 35 6.12 -8.92 -4.20
C ILE A 35 4.63 -8.84 -3.92
N SER A 36 3.94 -9.99 -3.90
CA SER A 36 2.54 -10.03 -3.52
C SER A 36 2.35 -9.90 -2.01
N ASP A 37 1.28 -9.20 -1.66
CA ASP A 37 0.72 -9.12 -0.31
C ASP A 37 -0.55 -9.96 -0.33
N ARG A 38 -0.57 -11.04 0.44
CA ARG A 38 -1.74 -11.89 0.63
C ARG A 38 -1.87 -12.27 2.10
N HIS A 39 -3.11 -12.35 2.58
CA HIS A 39 -3.41 -12.90 3.90
C HIS A 39 -3.50 -14.44 3.87
N HIS A 40 -3.95 -15.00 2.74
CA HIS A 40 -3.99 -16.44 2.48
C HIS A 40 -3.67 -16.72 1.00
N PRO A 41 -3.19 -17.94 0.65
CA PRO A 41 -3.04 -18.35 -0.73
C PRO A 41 -4.39 -18.41 -1.45
N TRP A 42 -4.38 -18.42 -2.78
CA TRP A 42 -5.61 -18.52 -3.59
C TRP A 42 -6.20 -19.93 -3.59
N ASN A 43 -5.37 -20.95 -3.38
CA ASN A 43 -5.76 -22.35 -3.29
C ASN A 43 -4.76 -23.12 -2.41
N ASP A 44 -5.17 -24.31 -1.98
CA ASP A 44 -4.36 -25.16 -1.10
C ASP A 44 -3.00 -25.56 -1.69
N ALA A 45 -2.89 -25.63 -3.03
CA ALA A 45 -1.66 -26.05 -3.69
C ALA A 45 -0.55 -24.99 -3.65
N GLN A 46 -0.90 -23.71 -3.49
CA GLN A 46 0.04 -22.61 -3.32
C GLN A 46 0.66 -22.61 -1.92
N GLY A 47 -0.16 -22.79 -0.87
CA GLY A 47 0.31 -23.23 0.46
C GLY A 47 1.11 -22.23 1.31
N GLN A 48 1.38 -21.01 0.83
CA GLN A 48 2.16 -19.99 1.57
C GLN A 48 1.42 -18.64 1.63
N SER A 49 1.75 -17.83 2.63
CA SER A 49 1.25 -16.43 2.76
C SER A 49 2.08 -15.66 3.80
N PRO A 50 3.40 -15.49 3.60
CA PRO A 50 4.23 -14.80 4.58
C PRO A 50 3.84 -13.33 4.71
N PHE A 51 3.98 -12.79 5.91
CA PHE A 51 3.76 -11.37 6.17
C PHE A 51 4.77 -10.51 5.40
N VAL A 52 4.29 -9.84 4.35
CA VAL A 52 5.14 -9.21 3.31
C VAL A 52 6.15 -8.22 3.87
N TRP A 53 5.81 -7.48 4.93
CA TRP A 53 6.71 -6.51 5.55
C TRP A 53 7.97 -7.15 6.14
N SER A 54 7.84 -8.31 6.78
CA SER A 54 9.00 -9.06 7.28
C SER A 54 9.85 -9.60 6.14
N VAL A 55 9.23 -10.00 5.02
CA VAL A 55 9.93 -10.48 3.83
C VAL A 55 10.70 -9.34 3.17
N ILE A 56 10.11 -8.15 3.05
CA ILE A 56 10.79 -6.95 2.52
C ILE A 56 12.06 -6.66 3.33
N GLY A 57 11.99 -6.68 4.66
CA GLY A 57 13.18 -6.53 5.51
C GLY A 57 14.25 -7.60 5.25
N ALA A 58 13.85 -8.86 5.07
CA ALA A 58 14.77 -9.95 4.73
C ALA A 58 15.37 -9.81 3.31
N LEU A 59 14.62 -9.28 2.35
CA LEU A 59 15.09 -9.00 0.99
C LEU A 59 16.15 -7.89 0.99
N SER A 60 15.93 -6.82 1.76
CA SER A 60 16.88 -5.71 1.91
C SER A 60 18.26 -6.17 2.41
N GLU A 61 18.32 -7.13 3.33
CA GLU A 61 19.58 -7.70 3.85
C GLU A 61 20.13 -8.86 3.00
N GLY A 62 19.24 -9.72 2.50
CA GLY A 62 19.59 -11.05 2.02
C GLY A 62 19.58 -11.22 0.51
N GLY A 63 18.67 -10.58 -0.21
CA GLY A 63 18.46 -10.82 -1.64
C GLY A 63 17.53 -9.78 -2.22
N GLY A 64 18.00 -8.96 -3.16
CA GLY A 64 17.32 -7.71 -3.52
C GLY A 64 18.32 -6.61 -3.85
N GLY A 65 19.48 -6.59 -3.19
CA GLY A 65 20.57 -5.66 -3.48
C GLY A 65 20.11 -4.19 -3.40
N ALA A 66 20.78 -3.30 -4.13
CA ALA A 66 20.42 -1.87 -4.22
C ALA A 66 19.21 -1.61 -5.15
N LYS A 67 18.30 -2.56 -5.33
CA LYS A 67 17.14 -2.39 -6.22
C LYS A 67 16.12 -1.45 -5.56
N PRO A 68 15.53 -0.50 -6.31
CA PRO A 68 14.58 0.44 -5.73
C PRO A 68 13.35 -0.25 -5.13
N VAL A 69 13.10 -0.03 -3.85
CA VAL A 69 11.89 -0.46 -3.15
C VAL A 69 10.80 0.59 -3.38
N SER A 70 9.65 0.15 -3.89
CA SER A 70 8.50 1.02 -4.17
C SER A 70 7.35 0.72 -3.23
N GLY A 71 6.77 1.77 -2.65
CA GLY A 71 5.64 1.69 -1.74
C GLY A 71 4.68 2.83 -1.99
N GLY A 72 3.49 2.75 -1.42
CA GLY A 72 2.55 3.83 -1.56
C GLY A 72 1.34 3.70 -0.68
N THR A 73 0.65 4.82 -0.54
CA THR A 73 -0.54 4.91 0.30
C THR A 73 -1.63 5.70 -0.42
N LYS A 74 -2.82 5.68 0.17
CA LYS A 74 -3.94 6.53 -0.22
C LYS A 74 -4.14 7.63 0.82
N VAL A 75 -4.53 8.79 0.35
CA VAL A 75 -4.97 9.92 1.17
C VAL A 75 -6.29 10.44 0.62
N CYS A 76 -7.03 11.21 1.39
CA CYS A 76 -8.21 11.91 0.92
C CYS A 76 -8.10 13.40 1.21
N TYR A 77 -7.51 14.13 0.27
CA TYR A 77 -7.48 15.59 0.33
C TYR A 77 -8.89 16.19 0.20
N GLY A 78 -9.15 17.22 0.99
CA GLY A 78 -10.34 18.07 0.88
C GLY A 78 -10.30 19.18 1.94
N ALA A 79 -10.87 20.35 1.65
CA ALA A 79 -10.89 21.47 2.60
C ALA A 79 -11.77 21.21 3.84
N ASP A 80 -12.67 20.23 3.77
CA ASP A 80 -13.46 19.71 4.89
C ASP A 80 -12.98 18.29 5.22
N ARG A 81 -12.32 18.14 6.37
CA ARG A 81 -11.83 16.85 6.86
C ARG A 81 -12.96 15.85 7.07
N ASP A 82 -14.11 16.27 7.60
CA ASP A 82 -15.22 15.37 7.88
C ASP A 82 -15.84 14.86 6.57
N GLU A 83 -15.88 15.70 5.53
CA GLU A 83 -16.29 15.26 4.19
C GLU A 83 -15.30 14.26 3.58
N ALA A 84 -13.99 14.49 3.75
CA ALA A 84 -12.96 13.56 3.32
C ALA A 84 -13.11 12.20 4.03
N VAL A 85 -13.30 12.20 5.35
CA VAL A 85 -13.55 11.00 6.15
C VAL A 85 -14.79 10.24 5.66
N ARG A 86 -15.92 10.94 5.45
CA ARG A 86 -17.13 10.34 4.87
C ARG A 86 -16.89 9.75 3.48
N THR A 87 -16.06 10.41 2.67
CA THR A 87 -15.70 9.93 1.33
C THR A 87 -14.89 8.65 1.38
N VAL A 88 -13.89 8.57 2.27
CA VAL A 88 -13.11 7.35 2.48
C VAL A 88 -14.00 6.23 3.01
N ARG A 89 -14.84 6.49 4.03
CA ARG A 89 -15.78 5.50 4.57
C ARG A 89 -16.66 4.90 3.49
N ARG A 90 -17.22 5.73 2.61
CA ARG A 90 -18.10 5.29 1.52
C ARG A 90 -17.38 4.50 0.42
N LEU A 91 -16.13 4.84 0.10
CA LEU A 91 -15.41 4.27 -1.05
C LEU A 91 -14.45 3.12 -0.68
N TRP A 92 -13.94 3.12 0.54
CA TRP A 92 -12.82 2.27 0.97
C TRP A 92 -13.04 1.63 2.36
N SER A 93 -14.28 1.55 2.85
CA SER A 93 -14.62 0.84 4.10
C SER A 93 -14.11 -0.61 4.13
N ASN A 94 -14.02 -1.25 2.96
CA ASN A 94 -13.51 -2.62 2.83
C ASN A 94 -12.07 -2.79 3.34
N GLN A 95 -11.26 -1.71 3.37
CA GLN A 95 -9.87 -1.76 3.87
C GLN A 95 -9.80 -1.88 5.40
N LEU A 96 -10.87 -1.49 6.10
CA LEU A 96 -10.94 -1.44 7.55
C LEU A 96 -11.77 -2.58 8.15
N LEU A 97 -12.23 -3.52 7.31
CA LEU A 97 -12.98 -4.68 7.79
C LEU A 97 -12.07 -5.59 8.62
N PRO A 98 -12.56 -6.11 9.76
CA PRO A 98 -11.75 -6.95 10.63
C PRO A 98 -11.49 -8.33 10.03
N GLY A 99 -10.32 -8.89 10.35
CA GLY A 99 -9.96 -10.26 9.98
C GLY A 99 -9.92 -10.49 8.46
N GLU A 100 -10.42 -11.64 8.02
CA GLU A 100 -10.37 -12.09 6.63
C GLU A 100 -11.49 -11.54 5.74
N MET A 101 -12.42 -10.75 6.30
CA MET A 101 -13.61 -10.25 5.60
C MET A 101 -13.26 -9.50 4.31
N GLY A 102 -12.19 -8.70 4.32
CA GLY A 102 -11.74 -7.96 3.13
C GLY A 102 -11.38 -8.85 1.93
N GLN A 103 -11.13 -10.14 2.14
CA GLN A 103 -10.67 -11.08 1.12
C GLN A 103 -11.74 -12.10 0.69
N ILE A 104 -12.65 -12.47 1.61
CA ILE A 104 -13.60 -13.58 1.37
C ILE A 104 -14.95 -13.13 0.82
N LEU A 105 -15.29 -11.84 0.90
CA LEU A 105 -16.61 -11.36 0.49
C LEU A 105 -16.71 -11.33 -1.05
N PRO A 106 -17.67 -12.07 -1.63
CA PRO A 106 -17.66 -12.34 -3.08
C PRO A 106 -18.31 -11.24 -3.93
N THR A 107 -19.05 -10.30 -3.33
CA THR A 107 -19.82 -9.30 -4.08
C THR A 107 -19.78 -7.93 -3.41
N PRO A 108 -19.91 -6.82 -4.17
CA PRO A 108 -20.00 -5.46 -3.62
C PRO A 108 -21.08 -5.32 -2.54
N SER A 109 -22.26 -5.91 -2.74
CA SER A 109 -23.36 -5.82 -1.77
C SER A 109 -23.04 -6.45 -0.42
N HIS A 110 -22.16 -7.45 -0.36
CA HIS A 110 -21.69 -7.99 0.92
C HIS A 110 -20.76 -7.01 1.65
N PHE A 111 -19.93 -6.25 0.93
CA PHE A 111 -19.13 -5.19 1.54
C PHE A 111 -20.02 -4.05 2.06
N GLU A 112 -21.02 -3.64 1.29
CA GLU A 112 -21.97 -2.59 1.67
C GLU A 112 -22.74 -2.94 2.96
N GLN A 113 -23.08 -4.22 3.16
CA GLN A 113 -23.74 -4.69 4.39
C GLN A 113 -22.87 -4.56 5.64
N LEU A 114 -21.54 -4.53 5.47
CA LEU A 114 -20.59 -4.41 6.58
C LEU A 114 -20.03 -2.98 6.76
N GLU A 115 -20.32 -2.06 5.85
CA GLU A 115 -19.97 -0.64 5.97
C GLU A 115 -20.37 -0.01 7.32
N PRO A 116 -21.52 -0.36 7.95
CA PRO A 116 -21.89 0.15 9.27
C PRO A 116 -20.94 -0.26 10.41
N LEU A 117 -20.13 -1.30 10.22
CA LEU A 117 -19.09 -1.66 11.19
C LEU A 117 -17.94 -0.66 11.20
N ILE A 118 -17.76 0.09 10.11
CA ILE A 118 -16.69 1.06 9.97
C ILE A 118 -17.16 2.42 10.46
N SER A 119 -16.56 2.94 11.53
CA SER A 119 -16.82 4.28 12.05
C SER A 119 -15.97 5.34 11.33
N GLU A 120 -16.42 6.59 11.38
CA GLU A 120 -15.64 7.74 10.90
C GLU A 120 -14.33 7.93 11.69
N GLU A 121 -14.34 7.59 12.99
CA GLU A 121 -13.15 7.58 13.85
C GLU A 121 -12.09 6.60 13.32
N MET A 122 -12.47 5.34 13.04
CA MET A 122 -11.53 4.36 12.49
C MET A 122 -10.96 4.80 11.15
N VAL A 123 -11.75 5.50 10.33
CA VAL A 123 -11.24 6.09 9.08
C VAL A 123 -10.20 7.17 9.37
N GLY A 124 -10.49 8.10 10.27
CA GLY A 124 -9.57 9.18 10.64
C GLY A 124 -8.27 8.69 11.29
N GLU A 125 -8.29 7.55 11.99
CA GLU A 125 -7.10 6.94 12.59
C GLU A 125 -6.22 6.20 11.57
N ASN A 126 -6.81 5.70 10.47
CA ASN A 126 -6.14 4.81 9.53
C ASN A 126 -5.91 5.42 8.14
N THR A 127 -6.42 6.62 7.85
CA THR A 127 -6.27 7.29 6.56
C THR A 127 -6.13 8.79 6.74
N VAL A 128 -5.09 9.37 6.12
CA VAL A 128 -4.91 10.83 6.09
C VAL A 128 -6.07 11.47 5.31
N CYS A 129 -6.80 12.37 5.98
CA CYS A 129 -7.99 13.03 5.45
C CYS A 129 -7.92 14.54 5.71
N GLY A 130 -8.33 15.36 4.75
CA GLY A 130 -8.35 16.82 4.89
C GLY A 130 -7.19 17.50 4.16
N ASP A 131 -6.84 18.71 4.59
CA ASP A 131 -5.81 19.56 3.98
C ASP A 131 -4.65 19.89 4.94
N ASP A 132 -4.46 19.08 5.99
CA ASP A 132 -3.33 19.23 6.90
C ASP A 132 -2.02 18.79 6.22
N VAL A 133 -1.17 19.77 5.90
CA VAL A 133 0.08 19.52 5.19
C VAL A 133 1.01 18.59 5.98
N ASP A 134 1.04 18.69 7.30
CA ASP A 134 1.95 17.94 8.15
C ASP A 134 1.54 16.46 8.24
N GLU A 135 0.24 16.16 8.29
CA GLU A 135 -0.25 14.77 8.20
C GLU A 135 0.13 14.11 6.86
N HIS A 136 -0.03 14.83 5.76
CA HIS A 136 0.33 14.33 4.42
C HIS A 136 1.84 14.11 4.26
N VAL A 137 2.66 15.03 4.77
CA VAL A 137 4.12 14.89 4.77
C VAL A 137 4.54 13.71 5.65
N ALA A 138 4.05 13.62 6.88
CA ALA A 138 4.39 12.56 7.82
C ALA A 138 4.07 11.17 7.25
N ALA A 139 2.90 11.00 6.62
CA ALA A 139 2.51 9.74 6.01
C ALA A 139 3.43 9.31 4.86
N LEU A 140 3.99 10.25 4.10
CA LEU A 140 4.92 9.95 3.01
C LEU A 140 6.36 9.78 3.49
N THR A 141 6.80 10.59 4.46
CA THR A 141 8.10 10.47 5.11
C THR A 141 8.25 9.14 5.85
N ALA A 142 7.16 8.58 6.41
CA ALA A 142 7.20 7.26 7.05
C ALA A 142 7.69 6.15 6.10
N PHE A 143 7.40 6.23 4.80
CA PHE A 143 7.96 5.30 3.81
C PHE A 143 9.45 5.54 3.59
N ALA A 144 9.88 6.80 3.50
CA ALA A 144 11.29 7.14 3.34
C ALA A 144 12.12 6.69 4.56
N ASP A 145 11.61 6.93 5.77
CA ASP A 145 12.22 6.48 7.04
C ASP A 145 12.27 4.95 7.14
N ALA A 146 11.31 4.26 6.54
CA ALA A 146 11.29 2.80 6.40
C ALA A 146 12.21 2.27 5.27
N GLY A 147 12.90 3.15 4.53
CA GLY A 147 13.88 2.78 3.50
C GLY A 147 13.31 2.58 2.09
N PHE A 148 12.12 3.09 1.78
CA PHE A 148 11.57 3.04 0.43
C PHE A 148 12.23 4.08 -0.49
N ASP A 149 12.69 3.65 -1.66
CA ASP A 149 13.30 4.52 -2.68
C ASP A 149 12.27 5.30 -3.51
N ARG A 150 11.04 4.78 -3.62
CA ARG A 150 9.95 5.38 -4.41
C ARG A 150 8.65 5.31 -3.63
N VAL A 151 8.06 6.47 -3.39
CA VAL A 151 6.78 6.60 -2.67
C VAL A 151 5.71 7.12 -3.63
N TYR A 152 4.63 6.38 -3.76
CA TYR A 152 3.46 6.75 -4.56
C TYR A 152 2.30 7.14 -3.65
N VAL A 153 1.55 8.15 -4.05
CA VAL A 153 0.37 8.59 -3.33
C VAL A 153 -0.81 8.67 -4.29
N ASN A 154 -1.97 8.21 -3.81
CA ASN A 154 -3.23 8.28 -4.54
C ASN A 154 -4.24 9.13 -3.78
N GLN A 155 -4.91 10.03 -4.51
CA GLN A 155 -6.05 10.79 -4.00
C GLN A 155 -7.33 9.97 -4.10
N ILE A 156 -7.95 9.72 -2.96
CA ILE A 156 -9.33 9.24 -2.83
C ILE A 156 -10.27 10.43 -3.04
N GLY A 157 -11.35 10.22 -3.80
CA GLY A 157 -12.38 11.24 -4.01
C GLY A 157 -12.21 12.05 -5.29
N PRO A 158 -13.19 12.91 -5.60
CA PRO A 158 -13.34 13.50 -6.92
C PRO A 158 -12.47 14.73 -7.18
N ASP A 159 -12.05 15.47 -6.14
CA ASP A 159 -11.29 16.72 -6.31
C ASP A 159 -9.79 16.47 -6.58
N GLN A 160 -9.52 15.93 -7.77
CA GLN A 160 -8.15 15.68 -8.23
C GLN A 160 -7.39 16.99 -8.48
N ARG A 161 -8.07 18.06 -8.90
CA ARG A 161 -7.42 19.36 -9.19
C ARG A 161 -6.93 20.02 -7.91
N GLY A 162 -7.79 20.12 -6.89
CA GLY A 162 -7.41 20.64 -5.59
C GLY A 162 -6.27 19.84 -4.97
N PHE A 163 -6.34 18.50 -5.04
CA PHE A 163 -5.24 17.64 -4.59
C PHE A 163 -3.91 17.98 -5.26
N PHE A 164 -3.87 18.05 -6.60
CA PHE A 164 -2.62 18.34 -7.31
C PHE A 164 -2.11 19.76 -7.06
N ASP A 165 -3.01 20.74 -6.93
CA ASP A 165 -2.62 22.11 -6.58
C ASP A 165 -2.01 22.16 -5.17
N PHE A 166 -2.69 21.59 -4.17
CA PHE A 166 -2.21 21.46 -2.79
C PHE A 166 -0.88 20.71 -2.69
N TYR A 167 -0.75 19.58 -3.37
CA TYR A 167 0.50 18.81 -3.37
C TYR A 167 1.65 19.59 -4.02
N ARG A 168 1.37 20.31 -5.10
CA ARG A 168 2.39 21.10 -5.81
C ARG A 168 2.88 22.27 -4.96
N THR A 169 2.00 22.96 -4.23
CA THR A 169 2.35 24.19 -3.50
C THR A 169 2.76 23.96 -2.05
N GLU A 170 2.16 22.98 -1.37
CA GLU A 170 2.32 22.80 0.08
C GLU A 170 3.10 21.54 0.46
N VAL A 171 2.75 20.37 -0.11
CA VAL A 171 3.27 19.06 0.33
C VAL A 171 4.63 18.72 -0.30
N LEU A 172 4.70 18.64 -1.63
CA LEU A 172 5.92 18.20 -2.33
C LEU A 172 7.14 19.09 -2.05
N PRO A 173 7.02 20.43 -1.84
CA PRO A 173 8.16 21.25 -1.45
C PRO A 173 8.79 20.87 -0.09
N ARG A 174 8.04 20.21 0.81
CA ARG A 174 8.53 19.74 2.12
C ARG A 174 9.13 18.33 2.08
N LEU A 175 8.98 17.61 0.97
CA LEU A 175 9.48 16.24 0.75
C LEU A 175 10.77 16.19 -0.09
N ARG A 176 11.27 17.35 -0.54
CA ARG A 176 12.47 17.48 -1.37
C ARG A 176 13.72 17.76 -0.55
#